data_AF-A0A936U722-F1
#
_entry.id   AF-A0A936U722-F1
#
_cell.length_a   1.000
_cell.length_b   1.000
_cell.length_c   1.000
_cell.angle_alpha   90.00
_cell.angle_beta   90.00
_cell.angle_gamma   90.00
#
_symmetry.space_group_name_H-M   'P 1'
#
loop_
_entity.id
_entity.type
_entity.pdbx_description
1 polymer ?
#
loop_
_entity_poly.entity_id
_entity_poly.type
_entity_poly.pdbx_seq_one_letter_code
_entity_poly.pdbx_strand_id
1 'polypeptide(L)'
;MTHPARSVGQHHGDLRASLLRAALALLQEGGAEALTLRAVARRAGVSPGAPYHHFADKDALLAAVAGDGFAELHAALSEAAVEAAAGRPTARLHTMCAAYVRFALHAPARYAVMFHPDLGQSPAMQSVAAAALATFEQLVAAVAAVSPRPDPQGQREAALLVWATAHGAVVLQLGGMVRPLAPSLDDTTRLPAQVAAACVGVALCPSDDDPLAQLTQGAVDPPRRGDDPLQETPPAQRLDAP
;
A
#
# COMPACT_ATOMS: atom_id res chain seq x y z
N MET A 1 18.32 13.50 55.96
CA MET A 1 18.63 12.18 55.36
C MET A 1 17.40 11.73 54.60
N THR A 2 17.40 11.88 53.27
CA THR A 2 16.30 11.47 52.40
C THR A 2 16.91 10.69 51.25
N HIS A 3 16.64 9.40 51.24
CA HIS A 3 17.09 8.45 50.23
C HIS A 3 16.06 8.47 49.09
N PRO A 4 16.42 8.71 47.82
CA PRO A 4 15.45 8.55 46.74
C PRO A 4 15.29 7.06 46.44
N ALA A 5 14.03 6.60 46.50
CA ALA A 5 13.64 5.26 46.12
C ALA A 5 13.92 5.02 44.62
N ARG A 6 14.63 3.93 44.31
CA ARG A 6 14.78 3.44 42.93
C ARG A 6 13.41 3.00 42.41
N SER A 7 12.95 3.59 41.32
CA SER A 7 11.76 3.12 40.58
C SER A 7 12.11 1.84 39.80
N VAL A 8 11.91 0.71 40.45
CA VAL A 8 11.95 -0.62 39.81
C VAL A 8 10.70 -0.76 38.94
N GLY A 9 10.81 -0.32 37.69
CA GLY A 9 9.73 -0.39 36.70
C GLY A 9 10.01 0.36 35.40
N GLN A 10 10.87 1.39 35.45
CA GLN A 10 11.15 2.23 34.28
C GLN A 10 12.30 1.73 33.38
N HIS A 11 13.03 0.69 33.77
CA HIS A 11 14.19 0.23 32.98
C HIS A 11 13.86 -0.81 31.89
N HIS A 12 12.73 -1.54 32.00
CA HIS A 12 12.39 -2.61 31.06
C HIS A 12 11.90 -2.08 29.70
N GLY A 13 11.12 -0.99 29.72
CA GLY A 13 10.65 -0.32 28.50
C GLY A 13 11.78 0.40 27.76
N ASP A 14 12.68 1.05 28.50
CA ASP A 14 13.82 1.77 27.93
C ASP A 14 14.78 0.84 27.19
N LEU A 15 15.06 -0.35 27.75
CA LEU A 15 15.94 -1.32 27.10
C LEU A 15 15.32 -1.90 25.82
N ARG A 16 14.09 -2.40 25.88
CA ARG A 16 13.40 -2.93 24.68
C ARG A 16 13.35 -1.87 23.57
N ALA A 17 12.94 -0.64 23.90
CA ALA A 17 12.88 0.45 22.94
C ALA A 17 14.27 0.84 22.39
N SER A 18 15.31 0.83 23.24
CA SER A 18 16.70 1.07 22.81
C SER A 18 17.19 0.00 21.82
N LEU A 19 16.90 -1.27 22.09
CA LEU A 19 17.23 -2.39 21.19
C LEU A 19 16.52 -2.25 19.84
N LEU A 20 15.24 -1.86 19.82
CA LEU A 20 14.49 -1.65 18.57
C LEU A 20 15.04 -0.45 17.77
N ARG A 21 15.37 0.66 18.43
CA ARG A 21 16.04 1.80 17.77
C ARG A 21 17.40 1.40 17.19
N ALA A 22 18.19 0.62 17.94
CA ALA A 22 19.47 0.11 17.46
C ALA A 22 19.29 -0.84 16.26
N ALA A 23 18.27 -1.69 16.26
CA ALA A 23 17.93 -2.57 15.15
C ALA A 23 17.56 -1.78 13.89
N LEU A 24 16.67 -0.80 14.01
CA LEU A 24 16.27 0.07 12.91
C LEU A 24 17.46 0.83 12.30
N ALA A 25 18.36 1.35 13.14
CA ALA A 25 19.54 2.04 12.64
C ALA A 25 20.50 1.11 11.90
N LEU A 26 20.69 -0.13 12.36
CA LEU A 26 21.48 -1.14 11.63
C LEU A 26 20.85 -1.51 10.29
N LEU A 27 19.52 -1.65 10.25
CA LEU A 27 18.77 -1.90 9.02
C LEU A 27 18.91 -0.73 8.02
N GLN A 28 18.92 0.51 8.50
CA GLN A 28 19.16 1.69 7.65
C GLN A 28 20.59 1.73 7.08
N GLU A 29 21.59 1.35 7.88
CA GLU A 29 23.00 1.43 7.50
C GLU A 29 23.46 0.29 6.59
N GLY A 30 22.94 -0.93 6.78
CA GLY A 30 23.45 -2.12 6.09
C GLY A 30 22.40 -3.19 5.77
N GLY A 31 21.12 -2.85 5.82
CA GLY A 31 20.03 -3.78 5.50
C GLY A 31 19.92 -4.97 6.45
N ALA A 32 19.22 -6.02 6.01
CA ALA A 32 18.94 -7.20 6.83
C ALA A 32 20.21 -8.00 7.21
N GLU A 33 21.27 -7.93 6.40
CA GLU A 33 22.54 -8.62 6.63
C GLU A 33 23.32 -8.03 7.81
N ALA A 34 23.23 -6.72 8.04
CA ALA A 34 23.88 -6.06 9.18
C ALA A 34 23.21 -6.41 10.52
N LEU A 35 21.98 -6.95 10.51
CA LEU A 35 21.19 -7.16 11.70
C LEU A 35 21.48 -8.51 12.35
N THR A 36 22.14 -8.47 13.51
CA THR A 36 22.27 -9.58 14.45
C THR A 36 21.99 -9.10 15.87
N LEU A 37 21.49 -9.96 16.77
CA LEU A 37 21.26 -9.58 18.18
C LEU A 37 22.52 -9.04 18.86
N ARG A 38 23.70 -9.57 18.52
CA ARG A 38 24.98 -9.06 19.02
C ARG A 38 25.33 -7.67 18.48
N ALA A 39 25.09 -7.41 17.20
CA ALA A 39 25.27 -6.08 16.62
C ALA A 39 24.32 -5.06 17.26
N VAL A 40 23.07 -5.46 17.50
CA VAL A 40 22.06 -4.65 18.19
C VAL A 40 22.50 -4.34 19.62
N ALA A 41 22.96 -5.34 20.39
CA ALA A 41 23.47 -5.14 21.75
C ALA A 41 24.63 -4.13 21.77
N ARG A 42 25.60 -4.32 20.88
CA ARG A 42 26.77 -3.44 20.76
C ARG A 42 26.34 -2.00 20.44
N ARG A 43 25.40 -1.82 19.50
CA ARG A 43 24.92 -0.49 19.12
C ARG A 43 24.09 0.17 20.23
N ALA A 44 23.28 -0.60 20.95
CA ALA A 44 22.52 -0.11 22.10
C ALA A 44 23.38 0.15 23.35
N GLY A 45 24.69 -0.17 23.32
CA GLY A 45 25.60 0.04 24.45
C GLY A 45 25.35 -0.90 25.63
N VAL A 46 24.81 -2.10 25.36
CA VAL A 46 24.45 -3.08 26.39
C VAL A 46 25.25 -4.38 26.26
N SER A 47 25.16 -5.24 27.27
CA SER A 47 25.85 -6.53 27.26
C SER A 47 25.33 -7.43 26.11
N PRO A 48 26.18 -8.29 25.51
CA PRO A 48 25.76 -9.17 24.42
C PRO A 48 24.59 -10.11 24.74
N GLY A 49 24.38 -10.41 26.02
CA GLY A 49 23.27 -11.24 26.51
C GLY A 49 21.95 -10.48 26.71
N ALA A 50 21.99 -9.15 26.84
CA ALA A 50 20.82 -8.34 27.17
C ALA A 50 19.64 -8.48 26.19
N PRO A 51 19.85 -8.56 24.85
CA PRO A 51 18.72 -8.70 23.92
C PRO A 51 17.93 -9.99 24.11
N TYR A 52 18.57 -11.08 24.56
CA TYR A 52 17.94 -12.39 24.71
C TYR A 52 16.87 -12.43 25.81
N HIS A 53 16.86 -11.44 26.71
CA HIS A 53 15.79 -11.28 27.70
C HIS A 53 14.48 -10.74 27.09
N HIS A 54 14.55 -10.14 25.90
CA HIS A 54 13.40 -9.52 25.21
C HIS A 54 13.05 -10.22 23.90
N PHE A 55 14.04 -10.77 23.21
CA PHE A 55 13.89 -11.37 21.89
C PHE A 55 14.62 -12.71 21.86
N ALA A 56 13.89 -13.79 21.59
CA ALA A 56 14.47 -15.13 21.53
C ALA A 56 15.53 -15.23 20.41
N ASP A 57 15.27 -14.58 19.29
CA ASP A 57 16.10 -14.60 18.09
C ASP A 57 15.92 -13.31 17.25
N LYS A 58 16.55 -13.28 16.07
CA LYS A 58 16.45 -12.18 15.10
C LYS A 58 15.02 -11.99 14.61
N ASP A 59 14.28 -13.07 14.41
CA ASP A 59 12.91 -13.04 13.90
C ASP A 59 11.95 -12.42 14.92
N ALA A 60 12.10 -12.75 16.20
CA ALA A 60 11.35 -12.14 17.29
C ALA A 60 11.62 -10.62 17.40
N LEU A 61 12.86 -10.20 17.17
CA LEU A 61 13.23 -8.78 17.11
C LEU A 61 12.58 -8.09 15.91
N LEU A 62 12.68 -8.68 14.72
CA LEU A 62 12.08 -8.14 13.50
C LEU A 62 10.55 -8.09 13.58
N ALA A 63 9.95 -9.10 14.21
CA ALA A 63 8.52 -9.13 14.49
C ALA A 63 8.09 -7.99 15.40
N ALA A 64 8.86 -7.69 16.44
CA ALA A 64 8.60 -6.53 17.27
C ALA A 64 8.73 -5.20 16.50
N VAL A 65 9.72 -5.06 15.62
CA VAL A 65 9.86 -3.88 14.75
C VAL A 65 8.66 -3.73 13.81
N ALA A 66 8.24 -4.82 13.17
CA ALA A 66 7.08 -4.82 12.29
C ALA A 66 5.78 -4.52 13.06
N GLY A 67 5.60 -5.09 14.25
CA GLY A 67 4.45 -4.83 15.12
C GLY A 67 4.33 -3.35 15.49
N ASP A 68 5.42 -2.74 15.96
CA ASP A 68 5.47 -1.32 16.25
C ASP A 68 5.23 -0.48 14.97
N GLY A 69 5.71 -0.95 13.81
CA GLY A 69 5.45 -0.30 12.52
C GLY A 69 4.01 -0.35 12.03
N PHE A 70 3.31 -1.48 12.16
CA PHE A 70 1.88 -1.55 11.85
C PHE A 70 1.04 -0.72 12.81
N ALA A 71 1.40 -0.67 14.09
CA ALA A 71 0.72 0.19 15.06
C ALA A 71 0.88 1.69 14.70
N GLU A 72 2.09 2.12 14.36
CA GLU A 72 2.35 3.50 13.90
C GLU A 72 1.65 3.82 12.59
N LEU A 73 1.65 2.89 11.61
CA LEU A 73 0.94 3.07 10.36
C LEU A 73 -0.58 3.20 10.60
N HIS A 74 -1.17 2.31 11.39
CA HIS A 74 -2.59 2.36 11.76
C HIS A 74 -2.97 3.70 12.39
N ALA A 75 -2.16 4.20 13.33
CA ALA A 75 -2.37 5.51 13.93
C ALA A 75 -2.31 6.64 12.88
N ALA A 76 -1.28 6.64 12.02
CA ALA A 76 -1.12 7.65 10.98
C ALA A 76 -2.29 7.66 9.97
N LEU A 77 -2.82 6.49 9.60
CA LEU A 77 -4.01 6.40 8.75
C LEU A 77 -5.26 6.93 9.46
N SER A 78 -5.42 6.61 10.75
CA SER A 78 -6.54 7.06 11.57
C SER A 78 -6.55 8.59 11.72
N GLU A 79 -5.39 9.17 12.03
CA GLU A 79 -5.21 10.62 12.14
C GLU A 79 -5.54 11.32 10.82
N ALA A 80 -4.98 10.84 9.70
CA ALA A 80 -5.25 11.39 8.38
C ALA A 80 -6.73 11.29 7.98
N ALA A 81 -7.42 10.22 8.41
CA ALA A 81 -8.84 10.04 8.15
C ALA A 81 -9.72 11.02 8.96
N VAL A 82 -9.25 11.50 10.12
CA VAL A 82 -9.93 12.49 10.97
C VAL A 82 -9.68 13.92 10.46
N GLU A 83 -8.45 14.22 10.02
CA GLU A 83 -8.10 15.53 9.45
C GLU A 83 -8.93 15.87 8.20
N ALA A 84 -9.31 14.86 7.42
CA ALA A 84 -10.24 15.03 6.32
C ALA A 84 -11.63 15.43 6.84
N ALA A 85 -12.06 16.67 6.57
CA ALA A 85 -13.35 17.19 7.02
C ALA A 85 -14.52 16.20 6.83
N ALA A 86 -15.32 16.06 7.89
CA ALA A 86 -16.45 15.15 7.97
C ALA A 86 -17.40 15.25 6.77
N GLY A 87 -17.97 14.12 6.36
CA GLY A 87 -18.91 14.06 5.23
C GLY A 87 -18.26 14.00 3.84
N ARG A 88 -16.94 13.81 3.73
CA ARG A 88 -16.24 13.65 2.43
C ARG A 88 -15.47 12.32 2.33
N PRO A 89 -16.16 11.19 2.05
CA PRO A 89 -15.54 9.86 1.99
C PRO A 89 -14.32 9.78 1.06
N THR A 90 -14.42 10.39 -0.14
CA THR A 90 -13.33 10.42 -1.11
C THR A 90 -12.09 11.14 -0.58
N ALA A 91 -12.29 12.26 0.15
CA ALA A 91 -11.18 13.00 0.74
C ALA A 91 -10.53 12.21 1.89
N ARG A 92 -11.31 11.45 2.68
CA ARG A 92 -10.78 10.57 3.72
C ARG A 92 -9.91 9.46 3.13
N LEU A 93 -10.38 8.80 2.07
CA LEU A 93 -9.59 7.79 1.37
C LEU A 93 -8.29 8.39 0.80
N HIS A 94 -8.38 9.57 0.18
CA HIS A 94 -7.21 10.28 -0.33
C HIS A 94 -6.18 10.58 0.76
N THR A 95 -6.58 11.17 1.89
CA THR A 95 -5.64 11.51 2.97
C THR A 95 -5.01 10.27 3.60
N MET A 96 -5.76 9.17 3.74
CA MET A 96 -5.24 7.88 4.20
C MET A 96 -4.18 7.33 3.24
N CYS A 97 -4.46 7.26 1.94
CA CYS A 97 -3.49 6.79 0.95
C CYS A 97 -2.23 7.68 0.93
N ALA A 98 -2.38 9.00 1.07
CA ALA A 98 -1.24 9.90 1.16
C ALA A 98 -0.42 9.68 2.45
N ALA A 99 -1.08 9.38 3.57
CA ALA A 99 -0.41 9.07 4.83
C ALA A 99 0.39 7.75 4.76
N TYR A 100 -0.15 6.73 4.07
CA TYR A 100 0.58 5.48 3.80
C TYR A 100 1.91 5.75 3.08
N VAL A 101 1.87 6.54 2.00
CA VAL A 101 3.08 6.89 1.23
C VAL A 101 4.06 7.70 2.08
N ARG A 102 3.58 8.71 2.82
CA ARG A 102 4.44 9.50 3.72
C ARG A 102 5.14 8.66 4.78
N PHE A 103 4.41 7.72 5.40
CA PHE A 103 4.96 6.81 6.41
C PHE A 103 6.12 5.99 5.83
N ALA A 104 5.91 5.39 4.65
CA ALA A 104 6.92 4.56 4.03
C ALA A 104 8.19 5.34 3.63
N LEU A 105 8.03 6.57 3.11
CA LEU A 105 9.14 7.42 2.73
C LEU A 105 9.91 7.98 3.95
N HIS A 106 9.23 8.23 5.07
CA HIS A 106 9.88 8.69 6.31
C HIS A 106 10.61 7.57 7.06
N ALA A 107 10.10 6.34 6.99
CA ALA A 107 10.62 5.21 7.76
C ALA A 107 10.97 3.99 6.86
N PRO A 108 11.85 4.13 5.85
CA PRO A 108 12.06 3.11 4.82
C PRO A 108 12.57 1.77 5.38
N ALA A 109 13.47 1.79 6.36
CA ALA A 109 13.97 0.56 6.99
C ALA A 109 12.89 -0.18 7.78
N ARG A 110 12.01 0.57 8.47
CA ARG A 110 10.88 -0.02 9.19
C ARG A 110 9.86 -0.59 8.22
N TYR A 111 9.51 0.18 7.19
CA TYR A 111 8.63 -0.25 6.11
C TYR A 111 9.13 -1.54 5.44
N ALA A 112 10.43 -1.62 5.14
CA ALA A 112 11.04 -2.80 4.56
C ALA A 112 10.87 -4.06 5.45
N VAL A 113 10.96 -3.91 6.78
CA VAL A 113 10.73 -5.02 7.72
C VAL A 113 9.27 -5.45 7.74
N MET A 114 8.32 -4.51 7.74
CA MET A 114 6.89 -4.82 7.78
C MET A 114 6.41 -5.68 6.60
N PHE A 115 7.04 -5.52 5.44
CA PHE A 115 6.65 -6.19 4.19
C PHE A 115 7.74 -7.12 3.65
N HIS A 116 8.69 -7.55 4.50
CA HIS A 116 9.74 -8.48 4.08
C HIS A 116 9.15 -9.86 3.77
N PRO A 117 9.34 -10.43 2.56
CA PRO A 117 8.71 -11.69 2.16
C PRO A 117 9.02 -12.85 3.11
N ASP A 118 10.28 -13.00 3.51
CA ASP A 118 10.71 -14.11 4.37
C ASP A 118 10.18 -14.00 5.81
N LEU A 119 9.83 -12.79 6.26
CA LEU A 119 9.24 -12.61 7.58
C LEU A 119 7.78 -13.03 7.58
N GLY A 120 7.02 -12.80 6.50
CA GLY A 120 5.59 -13.10 6.43
C GLY A 120 5.21 -14.56 6.73
N GLN A 121 6.15 -15.50 6.64
CA GLN A 121 5.96 -16.93 6.96
C GLN A 121 6.58 -17.37 8.31
N SER A 122 7.30 -16.48 9.00
CA SER A 122 7.91 -16.79 10.30
C SER A 122 6.84 -16.91 11.39
N PRO A 123 6.91 -17.91 12.29
CA PRO A 123 6.00 -18.02 13.43
C PRO A 123 5.98 -16.75 14.29
N ALA A 124 7.11 -16.03 14.37
CA ALA A 124 7.20 -14.77 15.10
C ALA A 124 6.23 -13.71 14.55
N MET A 125 5.92 -13.75 13.24
CA MET A 125 5.00 -12.80 12.61
C MET A 125 3.52 -13.09 12.81
N GLN A 126 3.16 -14.27 13.31
CA GLN A 126 1.78 -14.52 13.77
C GLN A 126 1.34 -13.52 14.84
N SER A 127 2.29 -13.05 15.66
CA SER A 127 2.03 -12.02 16.68
C SER A 127 1.65 -10.65 16.10
N VAL A 128 1.95 -10.39 14.83
CA VAL A 128 1.72 -9.11 14.15
C VAL A 128 0.57 -9.16 13.16
N ALA A 129 0.15 -10.36 12.75
CA ALA A 129 -0.93 -10.57 11.78
C ALA A 129 -2.20 -9.80 12.13
N ALA A 130 -2.59 -9.75 13.41
CA ALA A 130 -3.77 -9.02 13.86
C ALA A 130 -3.64 -7.49 13.64
N ALA A 131 -2.46 -6.91 13.90
CA ALA A 131 -2.22 -5.47 13.69
C ALA A 131 -2.18 -5.11 12.19
N ALA A 132 -1.54 -5.96 11.38
CA ALA A 132 -1.53 -5.81 9.93
C ALA A 132 -2.95 -5.90 9.35
N LEU A 133 -3.73 -6.89 9.78
CA LEU A 133 -5.12 -7.06 9.35
C LEU A 133 -5.98 -5.87 9.80
N ALA A 134 -5.87 -5.42 11.04
CA ALA A 134 -6.63 -4.25 11.52
C ALA A 134 -6.34 -2.99 10.70
N THR A 135 -5.10 -2.79 10.25
CA THR A 135 -4.72 -1.70 9.35
C THR A 135 -5.37 -1.85 7.98
N PHE A 136 -5.40 -3.07 7.44
CA PHE A 136 -6.08 -3.35 6.17
C PHE A 136 -7.60 -3.15 6.27
N GLU A 137 -8.24 -3.57 7.36
CA GLU A 137 -9.68 -3.37 7.58
C GLU A 137 -10.06 -1.87 7.65
N GLN A 138 -9.17 -0.99 8.12
CA GLN A 138 -9.39 0.46 8.03
C GLN A 138 -9.49 0.94 6.57
N LEU A 139 -8.63 0.40 5.70
CA LEU A 139 -8.69 0.71 4.28
C LEU A 139 -9.97 0.16 3.63
N VAL A 140 -10.36 -1.07 3.96
CA VAL A 140 -11.63 -1.67 3.50
C VAL A 140 -12.81 -0.78 3.88
N ALA A 141 -12.87 -0.29 5.11
CA ALA A 141 -13.93 0.62 5.56
C ALA A 141 -13.92 1.97 4.81
N ALA A 142 -12.74 2.50 4.47
CA ALA A 142 -12.62 3.73 3.69
C ALA A 142 -13.08 3.54 2.24
N VAL A 143 -12.77 2.38 1.63
CA VAL A 143 -13.25 2.02 0.28
C VAL A 143 -14.76 1.82 0.29
N ALA A 144 -15.31 1.07 1.25
CA ALA A 144 -16.74 0.85 1.38
C ALA A 144 -17.54 2.17 1.50
N ALA A 145 -16.95 3.20 2.12
CA ALA A 145 -17.58 4.52 2.27
C ALA A 145 -17.62 5.34 0.97
N VAL A 146 -16.79 5.01 -0.05
CA VAL A 146 -16.82 5.65 -1.37
C VAL A 146 -17.55 4.81 -2.42
N SER A 147 -17.82 3.54 -2.12
CA SER A 147 -18.53 2.63 -3.03
C SER A 147 -19.99 3.04 -3.20
N PRO A 148 -20.54 2.96 -4.43
CA PRO A 148 -21.92 3.37 -4.72
C PRO A 148 -22.97 2.43 -4.12
N ARG A 149 -22.61 1.16 -3.89
CA ARG A 149 -23.49 0.12 -3.34
C ARG A 149 -22.72 -0.76 -2.34
N PRO A 150 -23.40 -1.36 -1.35
CA PRO A 150 -22.81 -2.36 -0.48
C PRO A 150 -22.46 -3.64 -1.25
N ASP A 151 -21.17 -3.94 -1.34
CA ASP A 151 -20.64 -5.22 -1.81
C ASP A 151 -19.38 -5.54 -0.98
N PRO A 152 -19.51 -6.24 0.15
CA PRO A 152 -18.38 -6.48 1.05
C PRO A 152 -17.20 -7.20 0.39
N GLN A 153 -17.45 -8.05 -0.60
CA GLN A 153 -16.39 -8.79 -1.29
C GLN A 153 -15.66 -7.88 -2.28
N GLY A 154 -16.38 -7.21 -3.19
CA GLY A 154 -15.78 -6.28 -4.14
C GLY A 154 -15.11 -5.09 -3.45
N GLN A 155 -15.63 -4.61 -2.32
CA GLN A 155 -15.00 -3.57 -1.51
C GLN A 155 -13.65 -4.01 -0.93
N ARG A 156 -13.54 -5.27 -0.50
CA ARG A 156 -12.28 -5.86 -0.01
C ARG A 156 -11.27 -6.04 -1.13
N GLU A 157 -11.72 -6.51 -2.30
CA GLU A 157 -10.88 -6.65 -3.50
C GLU A 157 -10.40 -5.29 -4.02
N ALA A 158 -11.27 -4.29 -4.05
CA ALA A 158 -10.92 -2.91 -4.38
C ALA A 158 -9.92 -2.33 -3.37
N ALA A 159 -10.09 -2.57 -2.07
CA ALA A 159 -9.11 -2.18 -1.06
C ALA A 159 -7.73 -2.83 -1.26
N LEU A 160 -7.69 -4.09 -1.70
CA LEU A 160 -6.44 -4.75 -2.09
C LEU A 160 -5.79 -4.06 -3.30
N LEU A 161 -6.56 -3.70 -4.34
CA LEU A 161 -6.03 -2.98 -5.51
C LEU A 161 -5.56 -1.55 -5.17
N VAL A 162 -6.29 -0.86 -4.29
CA VAL A 162 -5.89 0.45 -3.76
C VAL A 162 -4.57 0.33 -3.00
N TRP A 163 -4.45 -0.67 -2.12
CA TRP A 163 -3.21 -0.92 -1.40
C TRP A 163 -2.08 -1.30 -2.36
N ALA A 164 -2.32 -2.17 -3.34
CA ALA A 164 -1.33 -2.56 -4.34
C ALA A 164 -0.80 -1.36 -5.13
N THR A 165 -1.67 -0.40 -5.46
CA THR A 165 -1.29 0.86 -6.12
C THR A 165 -0.35 1.69 -5.25
N ALA A 166 -0.71 1.91 -3.99
CA ALA A 166 0.12 2.68 -3.05
C ALA A 166 1.44 1.97 -2.71
N HIS A 167 1.36 0.67 -2.43
CA HIS A 167 2.49 -0.18 -2.09
C HIS A 167 3.48 -0.28 -3.25
N GLY A 168 3.00 -0.53 -4.47
CA GLY A 168 3.82 -0.58 -5.68
C GLY A 168 4.54 0.74 -5.95
N ALA A 169 3.84 1.88 -5.83
CA ALA A 169 4.46 3.19 -5.98
C ALA A 169 5.60 3.43 -4.98
N VAL A 170 5.38 3.06 -3.71
CA VAL A 170 6.40 3.16 -2.66
C VAL A 170 7.59 2.23 -2.94
N VAL A 171 7.36 0.98 -3.30
CA VAL A 171 8.43 0.01 -3.59
C VAL A 171 9.28 0.49 -4.77
N LEU A 172 8.65 0.99 -5.83
CA LEU A 172 9.34 1.57 -6.98
C LEU A 172 10.15 2.82 -6.60
N GLN A 173 9.60 3.69 -5.75
CA GLN A 173 10.29 4.90 -5.30
C GLN A 173 11.49 4.56 -4.42
N LEU A 174 11.32 3.69 -3.42
CA LEU A 174 12.39 3.27 -2.51
C LEU A 174 13.48 2.47 -3.23
N GLY A 175 13.12 1.74 -4.29
CA GLY A 175 14.06 1.05 -5.18
C GLY A 175 14.78 1.96 -6.18
N GLY A 176 14.48 3.26 -6.22
CA GLY A 176 15.06 4.20 -7.18
C GLY A 176 14.63 3.97 -8.63
N MET A 177 13.57 3.19 -8.86
CA MET A 177 13.09 2.82 -10.20
C MET A 177 12.20 3.92 -10.83
N VAL A 178 11.60 4.80 -10.02
CA VAL A 178 10.76 5.90 -10.52
C VAL A 178 11.58 6.92 -11.32
N ARG A 179 12.72 7.35 -10.79
CA ARG A 179 13.57 8.37 -11.42
C ARG A 179 13.94 8.08 -12.89
N PRO A 180 14.40 6.87 -13.27
CA PRO A 180 14.70 6.57 -14.67
C PRO A 180 13.46 6.38 -15.56
N LEU A 181 12.32 5.96 -15.01
CA LEU A 181 11.11 5.65 -15.79
C LEU A 181 10.16 6.84 -15.96
N ALA A 182 10.04 7.68 -14.92
CA ALA A 182 9.12 8.81 -14.86
C ALA A 182 9.70 9.92 -13.93
N PRO A 183 10.71 10.69 -14.38
CA PRO A 183 11.40 11.69 -13.54
C PRO A 183 10.46 12.71 -12.87
N SER A 184 9.33 13.02 -13.49
CA SER A 184 8.33 13.96 -12.95
C SER A 184 7.61 13.45 -11.70
N LEU A 185 7.70 12.15 -11.40
CA LEU A 185 7.11 11.50 -10.22
C LEU A 185 8.12 11.26 -9.10
N ASP A 186 9.41 11.58 -9.30
CA ASP A 186 10.47 11.35 -8.30
C ASP A 186 10.44 12.37 -7.14
N ASP A 187 9.59 13.41 -7.23
CA ASP A 187 9.40 14.40 -6.17
C ASP A 187 8.64 13.80 -4.99
N THR A 188 9.37 13.38 -3.96
CA THR A 188 8.83 12.78 -2.73
C THR A 188 7.89 13.71 -1.95
N THR A 189 7.90 15.02 -2.22
CA THR A 189 6.95 15.97 -1.62
C THR A 189 5.57 15.91 -2.28
N ARG A 190 5.52 15.60 -3.58
CA ARG A 190 4.28 15.52 -4.37
C ARG A 190 3.74 14.10 -4.51
N LEU A 191 4.63 13.10 -4.47
CA LEU A 191 4.30 11.70 -4.65
C LEU A 191 3.13 11.23 -3.77
N PRO A 192 3.03 11.59 -2.47
CA PRO A 192 1.89 11.17 -1.64
C PRO A 192 0.53 11.60 -2.21
N ALA A 193 0.41 12.83 -2.70
CA ALA A 193 -0.85 13.35 -3.23
C ALA A 193 -1.20 12.74 -4.60
N GLN A 194 -0.18 12.51 -5.44
CA GLN A 194 -0.34 11.89 -6.76
C GLN A 194 -0.80 10.43 -6.65
N VAL A 195 -0.14 9.64 -5.79
CA VAL A 195 -0.51 8.25 -5.53
C VAL A 195 -1.90 8.17 -4.90
N ALA A 196 -2.22 9.03 -3.94
CA ALA A 196 -3.54 9.07 -3.33
C ALA A 196 -4.66 9.38 -4.34
N ALA A 197 -4.42 10.25 -5.33
CA ALA A 197 -5.38 10.51 -6.39
C ALA A 197 -5.59 9.26 -7.27
N ALA A 198 -4.52 8.52 -7.60
CA ALA A 198 -4.63 7.26 -8.34
C ALA A 198 -5.40 6.19 -7.53
N CYS A 199 -5.13 6.07 -6.24
CA CYS A 199 -5.85 5.19 -5.32
C CYS A 199 -7.36 5.47 -5.30
N VAL A 200 -7.77 6.74 -5.26
CA VAL A 200 -9.19 7.10 -5.35
C VAL A 200 -9.79 6.66 -6.69
N GLY A 201 -9.07 6.84 -7.80
CA GLY A 201 -9.52 6.36 -9.11
C GLY A 201 -9.74 4.84 -9.13
N VAL A 202 -8.81 4.08 -8.55
CA VAL A 202 -8.93 2.61 -8.42
C VAL A 202 -10.14 2.21 -7.57
N ALA A 203 -10.37 2.89 -6.44
CA ALA A 203 -11.49 2.59 -5.54
C ALA A 203 -12.87 2.87 -6.16
N LEU A 204 -12.94 3.78 -7.14
CA LEU A 204 -14.17 4.15 -7.83
C LEU A 204 -14.37 3.37 -9.14
N CYS A 205 -13.42 2.52 -9.53
CA CYS A 205 -13.53 1.67 -10.71
C CYS A 205 -14.66 0.63 -10.51
N PRO A 206 -15.63 0.48 -11.44
CA PRO A 206 -16.69 -0.51 -11.32
C PRO A 206 -16.13 -1.94 -11.22
N SER A 207 -16.66 -2.73 -10.29
CA SER A 207 -16.33 -4.16 -10.11
C SER A 207 -17.10 -5.09 -11.05
N ASP A 208 -18.27 -4.66 -11.50
CA ASP A 208 -19.28 -5.52 -12.14
C ASP A 208 -19.14 -5.60 -13.67
N ASP A 209 -18.26 -4.79 -14.24
CA ASP A 209 -18.05 -4.73 -15.68
C ASP A 209 -16.93 -5.69 -16.06
N ASP A 210 -17.24 -6.76 -16.82
CA ASP A 210 -16.22 -7.51 -17.54
C ASP A 210 -15.47 -6.52 -18.45
N PRO A 211 -14.22 -6.15 -18.12
CA PRO A 211 -13.50 -5.12 -18.86
C PRO A 211 -13.23 -5.58 -20.30
N LEU A 212 -13.13 -6.90 -20.52
CA LEU A 212 -12.91 -7.49 -21.84
C LEU A 212 -14.20 -7.53 -22.68
N ALA A 213 -15.36 -7.70 -22.06
CA ALA A 213 -16.64 -7.60 -22.76
C ALA A 213 -16.89 -6.18 -23.32
N GLN A 214 -16.54 -5.15 -22.56
CA GLN A 214 -16.70 -3.75 -23.01
C GLN A 214 -15.70 -3.38 -24.13
N LEU A 215 -14.46 -3.89 -24.04
CA LEU A 215 -13.44 -3.67 -25.08
C LEU A 215 -13.76 -4.41 -26.39
N THR A 216 -14.47 -5.53 -26.34
CA THR A 216 -14.84 -6.32 -27.53
C THR A 216 -16.14 -5.85 -28.20
N GLN A 217 -17.03 -5.16 -27.47
CA GLN A 217 -18.27 -4.60 -28.00
C GLN A 217 -18.07 -3.36 -28.89
N GLY A 218 -16.89 -2.74 -28.89
CA GLY A 218 -16.56 -1.58 -29.74
C GLY A 218 -15.94 -1.91 -31.11
N ALA A 219 -15.70 -3.18 -31.43
CA ALA A 219 -14.81 -3.57 -32.54
C ALA A 219 -15.47 -4.18 -33.80
N VAL A 220 -16.81 -4.23 -33.90
CA VAL A 220 -17.45 -4.77 -35.12
C VAL A 220 -18.64 -3.92 -35.55
N ASP A 221 -18.34 -2.86 -36.30
CA ASP A 221 -19.26 -2.39 -37.34
C ASP A 221 -18.47 -2.48 -38.66
N PRO A 222 -18.73 -3.47 -39.53
CA PRO A 222 -18.09 -3.50 -40.84
C PRO A 222 -18.50 -2.23 -41.60
N PRO A 223 -17.64 -1.67 -42.47
CA PRO A 223 -17.97 -0.47 -43.21
C PRO A 223 -19.28 -0.70 -43.96
N ARG A 224 -20.29 0.17 -43.73
CA ARG A 224 -21.50 0.19 -44.53
C ARG A 224 -21.06 0.27 -45.98
N ARG A 225 -21.32 -0.79 -46.77
CA ARG A 225 -21.16 -0.73 -48.22
C ARG A 225 -22.01 0.44 -48.68
N GLY A 226 -21.33 1.46 -49.19
CA GLY A 226 -21.96 2.60 -49.80
C GLY A 226 -22.91 2.14 -50.90
N ASP A 227 -23.98 2.90 -51.02
CA ASP A 227 -24.92 2.85 -52.13
C ASP A 227 -24.16 2.85 -53.46
N ASP A 228 -24.21 1.72 -54.17
CA ASP A 228 -23.76 1.62 -55.57
C ASP A 228 -24.99 1.82 -56.46
N PRO A 229 -25.10 2.94 -57.22
CA PRO A 229 -26.23 3.21 -58.08
C PRO A 229 -26.04 2.48 -59.41
N LEU A 230 -26.27 1.16 -59.43
CA LEU A 230 -26.40 0.41 -60.67
C LEU A 230 -27.82 0.55 -61.22
N GLN A 231 -27.96 1.59 -62.03
CA GLN A 231 -28.84 1.77 -63.19
C GLN A 231 -29.70 0.55 -63.56
N GLU A 232 -30.99 0.62 -63.22
CA GLU A 232 -32.02 -0.14 -63.95
C GLU A 232 -32.12 0.39 -65.38
N THR A 233 -31.86 -0.47 -66.36
CA THR A 233 -32.12 -0.19 -67.79
C THR A 233 -33.54 -0.67 -68.12
N PRO A 234 -34.43 0.12 -68.73
CA PRO A 234 -35.79 -0.31 -69.05
C PRO A 234 -35.82 -1.22 -70.31
N PRO A 235 -36.86 -2.06 -70.47
CA PRO A 235 -36.89 -3.06 -71.53
C PRO A 235 -37.18 -2.42 -72.91
N ALA A 236 -36.48 -2.93 -73.92
CA ALA A 236 -36.65 -2.54 -75.31
C ALA A 236 -38.05 -2.93 -75.84
N GLN A 237 -38.81 -1.93 -76.30
CA GLN A 237 -39.98 -2.13 -77.14
C GLN A 237 -39.53 -2.57 -78.54
N ARG A 238 -39.98 -3.75 -78.97
CA ARG A 238 -39.92 -4.16 -80.39
C ARG A 238 -41.08 -3.48 -81.12
N LEU A 239 -40.74 -2.61 -82.07
CA LEU A 239 -41.63 -2.13 -83.12
C LEU A 239 -41.62 -3.15 -84.26
N ASP A 240 -42.80 -3.67 -84.58
CA ASP A 240 -43.08 -4.44 -85.78
C ASP A 240 -43.26 -3.53 -87.01
N ALA A 241 -42.96 -4.14 -88.18
CA ALA A 241 -43.43 -3.86 -89.55
C ALA A 241 -42.61 -2.87 -90.43
N PRO A 242 -42.60 -3.04 -91.77
CA PRO A 242 -43.42 -3.96 -92.58
C PRO A 242 -42.71 -5.19 -93.16
#